data_AF-A0A255I291-F1
#
_entry.id   AF-A0A255I291-F1
#
_cell.length_a   1.000
_cell.length_b   1.000
_cell.length_c   1.000
_cell.angle_alpha   90.00
_cell.angle_beta   90.00
_cell.angle_gamma   90.00
#
_symmetry.space_group_name_H-M   'P 1'
#
loop_
_entity.id
_entity.type
_entity.pdbx_description
1 polymer ?
#
loop_
_entity_poly.entity_id
_entity_poly.type
_entity_poly.pdbx_seq_one_letter_code
_entity_poly.pdbx_strand_id
1 'polypeptide(L)'
;MKTAGALALAACLACAPLAQAGNQKEEALADSVRLALSQAIRDERAPQPTFPHPADLERYRQWLAQMSQRLQRKLPDAQLRTEFLETVWYEARRAGLEPALVLGLIQVESNYRKYAVSLAGARGYMQVMPFWTGVIGDHDRSKLFHMQTNLRYGCAILRMYLDMEKGDLYLALGRYNGSRGRPEYPNAVRAAWVQWELKPAG
;
A
#
# COMPACT_ATOMS: atom_id res chain seq x y z
N MET A 1 53.39 -23.24 -19.74
CA MET A 1 52.13 -23.72 -19.10
C MET A 1 51.84 -22.77 -17.95
N LYS A 2 51.00 -21.73 -18.14
CA LYS A 2 49.59 -21.60 -17.64
C LYS A 2 49.49 -22.08 -16.18
N THR A 3 49.09 -21.26 -15.20
CA THR A 3 47.74 -20.68 -15.10
C THR A 3 47.67 -19.42 -14.22
N ALA A 4 46.86 -18.46 -14.68
CA ALA A 4 46.45 -17.26 -13.96
C ALA A 4 45.39 -17.61 -12.88
N GLY A 5 45.53 -17.02 -11.69
CA GLY A 5 44.51 -17.08 -10.63
C GLY A 5 43.40 -16.07 -10.91
N ALA A 6 42.20 -16.55 -11.19
CA ALA A 6 41.00 -15.73 -11.33
C ALA A 6 40.43 -15.42 -9.93
N LEU A 7 40.43 -14.15 -9.54
CA LEU A 7 39.59 -13.66 -8.44
C LEU A 7 38.12 -13.69 -8.90
N ALA A 8 37.34 -14.61 -8.34
CA ALA A 8 35.89 -14.59 -8.48
C ALA A 8 35.32 -13.49 -7.57
N LEU A 9 34.92 -12.37 -8.15
CA LEU A 9 34.04 -11.39 -7.49
C LEU A 9 32.65 -12.02 -7.38
N ALA A 10 32.33 -12.58 -6.22
CA ALA A 10 30.95 -12.98 -5.91
C ALA A 10 30.12 -11.70 -5.69
N ALA A 11 29.39 -11.29 -6.73
CA ALA A 11 28.37 -10.26 -6.62
C ALA A 11 27.20 -10.82 -5.80
N CYS A 12 27.17 -10.54 -4.50
CA CYS A 12 26.00 -10.77 -3.66
C CYS A 12 24.87 -9.83 -4.12
N LEU A 13 24.03 -10.31 -5.03
CA LEU A 13 22.73 -9.73 -5.31
C LEU A 13 21.90 -9.85 -4.03
N ALA A 14 21.80 -8.75 -3.28
CA ALA A 14 20.88 -8.63 -2.16
C ALA A 14 19.45 -8.67 -2.72
N CYS A 15 18.89 -9.88 -2.85
CA CYS A 15 17.45 -10.07 -2.98
C CYS A 15 16.82 -9.58 -1.68
N ALA A 16 16.32 -8.35 -1.67
CA ALA A 16 15.38 -7.93 -0.64
C ALA A 16 14.27 -8.99 -0.56
N PRO A 17 13.98 -9.56 0.62
CA PRO A 17 12.92 -10.55 0.73
C PRO A 17 11.64 -9.87 0.24
N LEU A 18 11.03 -10.45 -0.79
CA LEU A 18 9.65 -10.15 -1.14
C LEU A 18 8.85 -10.41 0.14
N ALA A 19 8.24 -9.36 0.71
CA ALA A 19 7.38 -9.57 1.86
C ALA A 19 6.31 -10.58 1.45
N GLN A 20 6.33 -11.73 2.12
CA GLN A 20 5.33 -12.76 1.93
C GLN A 20 4.04 -12.15 2.49
N ALA A 21 3.11 -11.75 1.63
CA ALA A 21 1.74 -11.47 2.08
C ALA A 21 1.32 -12.67 2.94
N GLY A 22 1.07 -12.42 4.23
CA GLY A 22 0.84 -13.48 5.19
C GLY A 22 -0.47 -14.20 4.90
N ASN A 23 -0.80 -15.19 5.71
CA ASN A 23 -2.00 -15.99 5.52
C ASN A 23 -3.24 -15.26 6.08
N GLN A 24 -3.53 -14.04 5.58
CA GLN A 24 -4.73 -13.29 5.95
C GLN A 24 -5.95 -14.18 5.71
N LYS A 25 -6.74 -14.38 6.75
CA LYS A 25 -7.94 -15.22 6.71
C LYS A 25 -9.18 -14.35 6.59
N GLU A 26 -10.21 -14.90 5.95
CA GLU A 26 -11.53 -14.30 6.00
C GLU A 26 -12.02 -14.29 7.46
N GLU A 27 -12.52 -13.13 7.89
CA GLU A 27 -13.07 -12.93 9.21
C GLU A 27 -14.57 -12.64 9.09
N ALA A 28 -15.37 -13.16 10.03
CA ALA A 28 -16.79 -12.83 10.08
C ALA A 28 -16.96 -11.35 10.46
N LEU A 29 -17.47 -10.56 9.51
CA LEU A 29 -17.81 -9.16 9.73
C LEU A 29 -19.28 -9.02 10.11
N ALA A 30 -19.56 -8.10 11.03
CA ALA A 30 -20.92 -7.63 11.28
C ALA A 30 -21.50 -7.02 9.99
N ASP A 31 -22.80 -7.22 9.75
CA ASP A 31 -23.44 -6.78 8.50
C ASP A 31 -23.35 -5.27 8.28
N SER A 32 -23.39 -4.48 9.35
CA SER A 32 -23.19 -3.03 9.29
C SER A 32 -21.80 -2.65 8.78
N VAL A 33 -20.76 -3.34 9.25
CA VAL A 33 -19.36 -3.13 8.79
C VAL A 33 -19.22 -3.54 7.33
N ARG A 34 -19.77 -4.71 6.96
CA ARG A 34 -19.76 -5.21 5.59
C ARG A 34 -20.46 -4.23 4.64
N LEU A 35 -21.61 -3.71 5.03
CA LEU A 35 -22.37 -2.74 4.23
C LEU A 35 -21.61 -1.43 4.06
N ALA A 36 -21.03 -0.89 5.15
CA ALA A 36 -20.24 0.34 5.12
C ALA A 36 -19.02 0.20 4.18
N LEU A 37 -18.31 -0.93 4.26
CA LEU A 37 -17.20 -1.23 3.35
C LEU A 37 -17.68 -1.37 1.91
N SER A 38 -18.80 -2.08 1.68
CA SER A 38 -19.34 -2.28 0.33
C SER A 38 -19.72 -0.95 -0.34
N GLN A 39 -20.32 -0.03 0.42
CA GLN A 39 -20.58 1.34 -0.04
C GLN A 39 -19.28 2.09 -0.31
N ALA A 40 -18.28 1.96 0.57
CA ALA A 40 -17.00 2.61 0.39
C ALA A 40 -16.27 2.13 -0.88
N ILE A 41 -16.37 0.85 -1.24
CA ILE A 41 -15.75 0.25 -2.43
C ILE A 41 -16.45 0.69 -3.72
N ARG A 42 -17.79 0.67 -3.75
CA ARG A 42 -18.62 0.98 -4.94
C ARG A 42 -18.54 2.45 -5.40
N ASP A 43 -17.87 3.31 -4.65
CA ASP A 43 -17.95 4.76 -4.81
C ASP A 43 -17.47 5.32 -6.16
N GLU A 44 -16.68 4.68 -7.01
CA GLU A 44 -16.17 5.16 -8.34
C GLU A 44 -15.76 6.64 -8.59
N ARG A 45 -15.92 7.61 -7.68
CA ARG A 45 -15.51 9.00 -7.90
C ARG A 45 -14.04 9.07 -8.23
N ALA A 46 -13.70 9.87 -9.24
CA ALA A 46 -12.31 10.06 -9.66
C ALA A 46 -11.47 10.58 -8.47
N PRO A 47 -10.24 10.09 -8.29
CA PRO A 47 -9.39 10.49 -7.19
C PRO A 47 -8.84 11.89 -7.45
N GLN A 48 -9.61 12.91 -7.08
CA GLN A 48 -9.22 14.31 -7.23
C GLN A 48 -9.05 14.93 -5.84
N PRO A 49 -7.80 15.16 -5.39
CA PRO A 49 -7.55 15.86 -4.14
C PRO A 49 -8.16 17.28 -4.17
N THR A 50 -8.94 17.62 -3.16
CA THR A 50 -9.51 18.96 -2.99
C THR A 50 -8.86 19.64 -1.79
N PHE A 51 -8.56 20.93 -1.93
CA PHE A 51 -7.84 21.71 -0.91
C PHE A 51 -8.63 22.97 -0.60
N PRO A 52 -9.36 23.02 0.54
CA PRO A 52 -10.17 24.18 0.89
C PRO A 52 -9.32 25.41 1.23
N HIS A 53 -8.08 25.21 1.69
CA HIS A 53 -7.17 26.28 2.05
C HIS A 53 -5.90 26.27 1.17
N PRO A 54 -5.38 27.45 0.76
CA PRO A 54 -4.14 27.54 -0.01
C PRO A 54 -2.93 26.87 0.63
N ALA A 55 -2.83 26.90 1.96
CA ALA A 55 -1.77 26.23 2.71
C ALA A 55 -1.79 24.71 2.55
N ASP A 56 -2.97 24.11 2.40
CA ASP A 56 -3.12 22.67 2.17
C ASP A 56 -2.70 22.27 0.76
N LEU A 57 -3.02 23.11 -0.22
CA LEU A 57 -2.57 22.93 -1.60
C LEU A 57 -1.04 23.01 -1.71
N GLU A 58 -0.42 23.96 -1.03
CA GLU A 58 1.04 24.11 -1.03
C GLU A 58 1.72 22.90 -0.38
N ARG A 59 1.23 22.46 0.79
CA ARG A 59 1.72 21.25 1.44
C ARG A 59 1.57 20.02 0.55
N TYR A 60 0.46 19.90 -0.16
CA TYR A 60 0.24 18.82 -1.13
C TYR A 60 1.23 18.88 -2.29
N ARG A 61 1.49 20.06 -2.86
CA ARG A 61 2.47 20.22 -3.96
C ARG A 61 3.88 19.83 -3.52
N GLN A 62 4.28 20.24 -2.32
CA GLN A 62 5.57 19.85 -1.74
C GLN A 62 5.65 18.34 -1.52
N TRP A 63 4.58 17.74 -1.01
CA TRP A 63 4.46 16.29 -0.88
C TRP A 63 4.57 15.59 -2.24
N LEU A 64 3.79 16.01 -3.23
CA LEU A 64 3.75 15.40 -4.56
C LEU A 64 5.14 15.47 -5.22
N ALA A 65 5.81 16.62 -5.14
CA ALA A 65 7.17 16.78 -5.68
C ALA A 65 8.18 15.84 -5.01
N GLN A 66 8.22 15.81 -3.68
CA GLN A 66 9.16 14.94 -2.94
C GLN A 66 8.88 13.46 -3.17
N MET A 67 7.62 13.04 -3.13
CA MET A 67 7.26 11.63 -3.34
C MET A 67 7.48 11.20 -4.79
N SER A 68 7.20 12.07 -5.76
CA SER A 68 7.48 11.80 -7.19
C SER A 68 8.97 11.60 -7.43
N GLN A 69 9.83 12.42 -6.82
CA GLN A 69 11.28 12.22 -6.90
C GLN A 69 11.73 10.89 -6.29
N ARG A 70 11.26 10.56 -5.07
CA ARG A 70 11.62 9.30 -4.38
C ARG A 70 11.16 8.07 -5.18
N LEU A 71 10.02 8.17 -5.86
CA LEU A 71 9.40 7.05 -6.56
C LEU A 71 9.86 6.89 -8.01
N GLN A 72 10.61 7.84 -8.55
CA GLN A 72 11.08 7.87 -9.95
C GLN A 72 11.77 6.56 -10.39
N ARG A 73 12.57 5.93 -9.52
CA ARG A 73 13.26 4.67 -9.85
C ARG A 73 12.33 3.46 -9.92
N LYS A 74 11.18 3.51 -9.24
CA LYS A 74 10.21 2.40 -9.14
C LYS A 74 9.06 2.54 -10.14
N LEU A 75 8.64 3.78 -10.40
CA LEU A 75 7.66 4.14 -11.43
C LEU A 75 8.31 5.20 -12.34
N PRO A 76 9.06 4.83 -13.39
CA PRO A 76 9.79 5.79 -14.23
C PRO A 76 8.88 6.70 -15.04
N ASP A 77 7.74 6.18 -15.51
CA ASP A 77 6.74 6.96 -16.23
C ASP A 77 6.17 8.08 -15.34
N ALA A 78 6.33 9.32 -15.78
CA ALA A 78 6.00 10.49 -14.97
C ALA A 78 4.49 10.69 -14.80
N GLN A 79 3.70 10.40 -15.83
CA GLN A 79 2.26 10.53 -15.79
C GLN A 79 1.67 9.50 -14.83
N LEU A 80 2.00 8.22 -15.01
CA LEU A 80 1.58 7.14 -14.14
C LEU A 80 2.00 7.38 -12.68
N ARG A 81 3.20 7.91 -12.47
CA ARG A 81 3.69 8.22 -11.11
C ARG A 81 2.87 9.33 -10.45
N THR A 82 2.50 10.38 -11.19
CA THR A 82 1.61 11.44 -10.69
C THR A 82 0.22 10.89 -10.40
N GLU A 83 -0.39 10.17 -11.34
CA GLU A 83 -1.71 9.55 -11.17
C GLU A 83 -1.73 8.58 -9.98
N PHE A 84 -0.66 7.81 -9.79
CA PHE A 84 -0.48 6.93 -8.65
C PHE A 84 -0.44 7.70 -7.32
N LEU A 85 0.35 8.76 -7.24
CA LEU A 85 0.47 9.57 -6.02
C LEU A 85 -0.84 10.31 -5.70
N GLU A 86 -1.52 10.86 -6.70
CA GLU A 86 -2.85 11.46 -6.56
C GLU A 86 -3.86 10.45 -6.00
N THR A 87 -3.85 9.23 -6.56
CA THR A 87 -4.75 8.16 -6.11
C THR A 87 -4.43 7.70 -4.69
N VAL A 88 -3.14 7.54 -4.34
CA VAL A 88 -2.72 7.20 -2.97
C VAL A 88 -3.15 8.28 -2.00
N TRP A 89 -2.91 9.56 -2.32
CA TRP A 89 -3.32 10.67 -1.47
C TRP A 89 -4.82 10.65 -1.24
N TYR A 90 -5.60 10.52 -2.32
CA TYR A 90 -7.05 10.52 -2.26
C TYR A 90 -7.61 9.37 -1.43
N GLU A 91 -7.25 8.12 -1.74
CA GLU A 91 -7.82 6.95 -1.06
C GLU A 91 -7.33 6.84 0.40
N ALA A 92 -6.09 7.24 0.69
CA ALA A 92 -5.60 7.32 2.07
C ALA A 92 -6.41 8.33 2.89
N ARG A 93 -6.53 9.57 2.40
CA ARG A 93 -7.28 10.63 3.11
C ARG A 93 -8.75 10.30 3.26
N ARG A 94 -9.37 9.70 2.23
CA ARG A 94 -10.75 9.22 2.26
C ARG A 94 -10.98 8.15 3.35
N ALA A 95 -10.00 7.28 3.57
CA ALA A 95 -10.04 6.26 4.62
C ALA A 95 -9.57 6.78 6.00
N GLY A 96 -9.18 8.05 6.12
CA GLY A 96 -8.62 8.59 7.36
C GLY A 96 -7.23 8.03 7.71
N LEU A 97 -6.44 7.69 6.69
CA LEU A 97 -5.07 7.19 6.78
C LEU A 97 -4.07 8.25 6.32
N GLU A 98 -2.86 8.18 6.86
CA GLU A 98 -1.74 9.00 6.41
C GLU A 98 -1.20 8.50 5.06
N PRO A 99 -1.04 9.35 4.03
CA PRO A 99 -0.50 8.94 2.73
C PRO A 99 0.88 8.28 2.84
N ALA A 100 1.73 8.75 3.78
CA ALA A 100 3.05 8.18 4.01
C ALA A 100 2.98 6.74 4.57
N LEU A 101 1.99 6.42 5.41
CA LEU A 101 1.74 5.05 5.89
C LEU A 101 1.35 4.15 4.71
N VAL A 102 0.45 4.62 3.84
CA VAL A 102 -0.01 3.85 2.68
C VAL A 102 1.14 3.58 1.69
N LEU A 103 1.99 4.58 1.41
CA LEU A 103 3.21 4.38 0.60
C LEU A 103 4.16 3.36 1.25
N GLY A 104 4.39 3.46 2.56
CA GLY A 104 5.20 2.50 3.30
C GLY A 104 4.67 1.07 3.20
N LEU A 105 3.35 0.89 3.36
CA LEU A 105 2.69 -0.40 3.19
C LEU A 105 2.86 -0.94 1.76
N ILE A 106 2.59 -0.13 0.73
CA ILE A 106 2.72 -0.54 -0.68
C ILE A 106 4.16 -0.96 -1.01
N GLN A 107 5.15 -0.25 -0.43
CA GLN A 107 6.55 -0.61 -0.59
C GLN A 107 6.84 -2.02 -0.06
N VAL A 108 6.33 -2.35 1.13
CA VAL A 108 6.48 -3.68 1.73
C VAL A 108 5.72 -4.72 0.92
N GLU A 109 4.47 -4.46 0.58
CA GLU A 109 3.57 -5.44 -0.05
C GLU A 109 3.96 -5.79 -1.49
N SER A 110 4.22 -4.77 -2.33
CA SER A 110 4.43 -5.01 -3.77
C SER A 110 5.71 -4.41 -4.30
N ASN A 111 6.37 -3.53 -3.54
CA ASN A 111 7.43 -2.66 -4.04
C ASN A 111 6.96 -1.86 -5.27
N TYR A 112 5.72 -1.36 -5.22
CA TYR A 112 5.07 -0.56 -6.27
C TYR A 112 4.79 -1.31 -7.58
N ARG A 113 4.66 -2.65 -7.55
CA ARG A 113 4.34 -3.46 -8.73
C ARG A 113 2.83 -3.66 -8.86
N LYS A 114 2.23 -3.04 -9.89
CA LYS A 114 0.79 -3.11 -10.20
C LYS A 114 0.25 -4.53 -10.33
N TYR A 115 1.02 -5.44 -10.95
CA TYR A 115 0.62 -6.81 -11.23
C TYR A 115 1.24 -7.85 -10.28
N ALA A 116 1.65 -7.42 -9.07
CA ALA A 116 2.18 -8.34 -8.06
C ALA A 116 1.12 -9.35 -7.63
N VAL A 117 1.52 -10.62 -7.54
CA VAL A 117 0.72 -11.72 -7.01
C VAL A 117 1.57 -12.49 -6.00
N SER A 118 1.09 -12.64 -4.77
CA SER A 118 1.76 -13.45 -3.74
C SER A 118 1.49 -14.95 -3.94
N LEU A 119 2.25 -15.79 -3.24
CA LEU A 119 1.99 -17.23 -3.17
C LEU A 119 0.60 -17.55 -2.59
N ALA A 120 0.10 -16.73 -1.66
CA ALA A 120 -1.24 -16.84 -1.09
C ALA A 120 -2.34 -16.30 -2.03
N GLY A 121 -1.98 -15.70 -3.16
CA GLY A 121 -2.91 -15.17 -4.15
C GLY A 121 -3.32 -13.70 -3.95
N ALA A 122 -2.67 -12.99 -3.02
CA ALA A 122 -2.87 -11.56 -2.80
C ALA A 122 -2.47 -10.74 -4.05
N ARG A 123 -3.18 -9.66 -4.37
CA ARG A 123 -3.05 -8.97 -5.67
C ARG A 123 -2.78 -7.47 -5.56
N GLY A 124 -1.98 -6.97 -6.49
CA GLY A 124 -1.78 -5.55 -6.74
C GLY A 124 -0.93 -4.81 -5.71
N TYR A 125 -1.02 -3.47 -5.73
CA TYR A 125 -0.15 -2.59 -4.95
C TYR A 125 -0.15 -2.85 -3.44
N MET A 126 -1.33 -3.01 -2.86
CA MET A 126 -1.54 -3.25 -1.43
C MET A 126 -1.78 -4.74 -1.11
N GLN A 127 -1.53 -5.64 -2.06
CA GLN A 127 -1.69 -7.10 -1.92
C GLN A 127 -3.03 -7.48 -1.27
N VAL A 128 -4.13 -7.02 -1.87
CA VAL A 128 -5.48 -7.32 -1.39
C VAL A 128 -5.82 -8.78 -1.71
N MET A 129 -6.32 -9.50 -0.71
CA MET A 129 -6.76 -10.88 -0.90
C MET A 129 -8.04 -10.98 -1.75
N PRO A 130 -8.14 -11.90 -2.72
CA PRO A 130 -9.28 -11.96 -3.63
C PRO A 130 -10.64 -12.24 -2.98
N PHE A 131 -10.69 -12.85 -1.79
CA PHE A 131 -11.98 -13.09 -1.11
C PHE A 131 -12.69 -11.78 -0.75
N TRP A 132 -11.95 -10.69 -0.54
CA TRP A 132 -12.53 -9.37 -0.25
C TRP A 132 -13.49 -8.89 -1.34
N THR A 133 -13.27 -9.26 -2.60
CA THR A 133 -14.21 -8.88 -3.67
C THR A 133 -15.56 -9.57 -3.51
N GLY A 134 -15.63 -10.74 -2.87
CA GLY A 134 -16.88 -11.39 -2.50
C GLY A 134 -17.51 -10.81 -1.23
N VAL A 135 -16.67 -10.48 -0.24
CA VAL A 135 -17.14 -9.97 1.07
C VAL A 135 -17.71 -8.56 0.97
N ILE A 136 -17.05 -7.66 0.22
CA ILE A 136 -17.38 -6.22 0.18
C ILE A 136 -17.45 -5.65 -1.25
N GLY A 137 -17.52 -6.50 -2.27
CA GLY A 137 -17.40 -6.11 -3.68
C GLY A 137 -18.43 -6.75 -4.62
N ASP A 138 -18.04 -6.86 -5.89
CA ASP A 138 -18.81 -7.43 -6.99
C ASP A 138 -18.27 -8.80 -7.45
N HIS A 139 -17.42 -9.42 -6.63
CA HIS A 139 -16.76 -10.71 -6.88
C HIS A 139 -15.72 -10.70 -8.02
N ASP A 140 -15.50 -9.58 -8.71
CA ASP A 140 -14.52 -9.49 -9.78
C ASP A 140 -13.10 -9.28 -9.23
N ARG A 141 -12.38 -10.40 -9.10
CA ARG A 141 -10.99 -10.43 -8.61
C ARG A 141 -9.99 -9.80 -9.58
N SER A 142 -10.35 -9.62 -10.85
CA SER A 142 -9.45 -9.00 -11.84
C SER A 142 -9.26 -7.51 -11.55
N LYS A 143 -10.29 -6.88 -10.97
CA LYS A 143 -10.27 -5.45 -10.61
C LYS A 143 -9.23 -5.10 -9.56
N LEU A 144 -8.72 -6.07 -8.80
CA LEU A 144 -7.62 -5.87 -7.86
C LEU A 144 -6.29 -5.50 -8.54
N PHE A 145 -6.19 -5.58 -9.87
CA PHE A 145 -5.05 -5.02 -10.61
C PHE A 145 -5.29 -3.59 -11.12
N HIS A 146 -6.50 -3.04 -10.99
CA HIS A 146 -6.75 -1.62 -11.25
C HIS A 146 -6.29 -0.78 -10.07
N MET A 147 -5.55 0.29 -10.35
CA MET A 147 -4.85 1.09 -9.34
C MET A 147 -5.81 1.66 -8.29
N GLN A 148 -6.84 2.39 -8.73
CA GLN A 148 -7.80 3.00 -7.81
C GLN A 148 -8.55 1.95 -6.99
N THR A 149 -9.05 0.90 -7.63
CA THR A 149 -9.74 -0.18 -6.94
C THR A 149 -8.84 -0.83 -5.88
N ASN A 150 -7.61 -1.20 -6.24
CA ASN A 150 -6.69 -1.84 -5.30
C ASN A 150 -6.39 -0.96 -4.08
N LEU A 151 -6.10 0.31 -4.31
CA LEU A 151 -5.81 1.29 -3.26
C LEU A 151 -7.03 1.52 -2.37
N ARG A 152 -8.23 1.60 -2.96
CA ARG A 152 -9.49 1.75 -2.23
C ARG A 152 -9.78 0.56 -1.32
N TYR A 153 -9.64 -0.66 -1.84
CA TYR A 153 -9.77 -1.88 -1.03
C TYR A 153 -8.76 -1.89 0.12
N GLY A 154 -7.47 -1.73 -0.19
CA GLY A 154 -6.42 -1.81 0.83
C GLY A 154 -6.59 -0.74 1.91
N CYS A 155 -6.91 0.50 1.55
CA CYS A 155 -7.14 1.58 2.51
C CYS A 155 -8.38 1.32 3.37
N ALA A 156 -9.50 0.88 2.79
CA ALA A 156 -10.72 0.59 3.53
C ALA A 156 -10.54 -0.59 4.50
N ILE A 157 -9.85 -1.65 4.08
CA ILE A 157 -9.54 -2.82 4.91
C ILE A 157 -8.59 -2.43 6.06
N LEU A 158 -7.54 -1.66 5.78
CA LEU A 158 -6.62 -1.21 6.82
C LEU A 158 -7.32 -0.31 7.85
N ARG A 159 -8.19 0.61 7.40
CA ARG A 159 -9.00 1.44 8.30
C ARG A 159 -9.90 0.59 9.19
N MET A 160 -10.62 -0.37 8.62
CA MET A 160 -11.45 -1.31 9.39
C MET A 160 -10.61 -2.04 10.45
N TYR A 161 -9.44 -2.58 10.09
CA TYR A 161 -8.59 -3.25 11.07
C TYR A 161 -8.05 -2.31 12.14
N LEU A 162 -7.77 -1.05 11.79
CA LEU A 162 -7.40 -0.04 12.76
C LEU A 162 -8.54 0.26 13.74
N ASP A 163 -9.79 0.29 13.28
CA ASP A 163 -10.97 0.42 14.17
C ASP A 163 -11.15 -0.81 15.08
N MET A 164 -11.00 -2.02 14.54
CA MET A 164 -11.11 -3.27 15.30
C MET A 164 -10.04 -3.37 16.40
N GLU A 165 -8.83 -2.87 16.13
CA GLU A 165 -7.71 -2.84 17.07
C GLU A 165 -7.67 -1.53 17.90
N LYS A 166 -8.77 -0.76 17.93
CA LYS A 166 -8.92 0.45 18.77
C LYS A 166 -7.82 1.50 18.53
N GLY A 167 -7.37 1.63 17.30
CA GLY A 167 -6.31 2.56 16.90
C GLY A 167 -4.89 2.01 17.04
N ASP A 168 -4.70 0.78 17.54
CA ASP A 168 -3.38 0.16 17.59
C ASP A 168 -2.92 -0.25 16.19
N LEU A 169 -2.07 0.59 15.60
CA LEU A 169 -1.54 0.36 14.26
C LEU A 169 -0.66 -0.90 14.18
N TYR A 170 0.06 -1.25 15.24
CA TYR A 170 0.91 -2.44 15.24
C TYR A 170 0.05 -3.69 15.09
N LEU A 171 -1.02 -3.79 15.88
CA LEU A 171 -1.97 -4.90 15.80
C LEU A 171 -2.74 -4.89 14.47
N ALA A 172 -3.14 -3.71 13.98
CA ALA A 172 -3.87 -3.57 12.73
C ALA A 172 -3.03 -4.01 11.52
N LEU A 173 -1.75 -3.63 11.45
CA LEU A 173 -0.83 -4.08 10.41
C LEU A 173 -0.58 -5.59 10.48
N GLY A 174 -0.38 -6.12 11.69
CA GLY A 174 -0.26 -7.56 11.89
C GLY A 174 -1.51 -8.30 11.39
N ARG A 175 -2.71 -7.76 11.66
CA ARG A 175 -3.97 -8.32 11.15
C ARG A 175 -4.11 -8.20 9.64
N TYR A 176 -3.75 -7.04 9.07
CA TYR A 176 -3.76 -6.78 7.62
C TYR A 176 -2.97 -7.84 6.85
N ASN A 177 -1.78 -8.17 7.34
CA ASN A 177 -0.93 -9.21 6.76
C ASN A 177 -1.36 -10.64 7.13
N GLY A 178 -2.03 -10.85 8.26
CA GLY A 178 -2.32 -12.19 8.81
C GLY A 178 -1.25 -12.73 9.78
N SER A 179 -0.41 -11.85 10.32
CA SER A 179 0.63 -12.12 11.31
C SER A 179 0.39 -11.39 12.64
N ARG A 180 -0.87 -11.17 13.04
CA ARG A 180 -1.26 -10.41 14.24
C ARG A 180 -0.47 -10.86 15.48
N GLY A 181 0.16 -9.90 16.16
CA GLY A 181 1.00 -10.14 17.34
C GLY A 181 2.48 -10.43 17.03
N ARG A 182 2.85 -10.59 15.76
CA ARG A 182 4.23 -10.76 15.31
C ARG A 182 4.84 -9.41 14.89
N PRO A 183 6.09 -9.10 15.28
CA PRO A 183 6.68 -7.78 15.07
C PRO A 183 7.22 -7.52 13.67
N GLU A 184 7.56 -8.56 12.92
CA GLU A 184 8.35 -8.46 11.69
C GLU A 184 7.64 -7.60 10.64
N TYR A 185 6.38 -7.87 10.36
CA TYR A 185 5.61 -7.14 9.35
C TYR A 185 5.30 -5.69 9.78
N PRO A 186 4.72 -5.42 10.97
CA PRO A 186 4.49 -4.05 11.41
C PRO A 186 5.76 -3.20 11.45
N ASN A 187 6.89 -3.77 11.89
CA ASN A 187 8.17 -3.05 11.94
C ASN A 187 8.70 -2.74 10.53
N ALA A 188 8.56 -3.66 9.58
CA ALA A 188 8.92 -3.41 8.18
C ALA A 188 8.11 -2.26 7.58
N VAL A 189 6.78 -2.25 7.79
CA VAL A 189 5.91 -1.17 7.32
C VAL A 189 6.24 0.15 8.02
N ARG A 190 6.51 0.14 9.32
CA ARG A 190 6.90 1.34 10.07
C ARG A 190 8.23 1.91 9.57
N ALA A 191 9.22 1.05 9.32
CA ALA A 191 10.51 1.45 8.77
C ALA A 191 10.35 2.06 7.36
N ALA A 192 9.49 1.48 6.53
CA ALA A 192 9.18 2.04 5.22
C ALA A 192 8.42 3.38 5.33
N TRP A 193 7.41 3.48 6.20
CA TRP A 193 6.61 4.70 6.41
C TRP A 193 7.48 5.91 6.70
N VAL A 194 8.44 5.82 7.62
CA VAL A 194 9.35 6.94 7.96
C VAL A 194 10.08 7.48 6.72
N GLN A 195 10.37 6.63 5.72
CA GLN A 195 11.01 7.07 4.46
C GLN A 195 10.07 7.85 3.52
N TRP A 196 8.76 7.84 3.77
CA TRP A 196 7.72 8.51 2.97
C TRP A 196 7.13 9.73 3.65
N GLU A 197 7.59 10.08 4.86
CA GLU A 197 7.18 11.32 5.51
C GLU A 197 7.63 12.53 4.71
N LEU A 198 6.75 13.53 4.65
CA LEU A 198 7.08 14.83 4.09
C LEU A 198 8.19 15.45 4.94
N LYS A 199 9.31 15.80 4.32
CA LYS A 199 10.36 16.54 5.01
C LYS A 199 10.11 18.03 4.78
N PRO A 200 10.25 18.89 5.81
CA PRO A 200 10.21 20.33 5.60
C PRO A 200 11.34 20.72 4.62
N ALA A 201 11.11 21.77 3.84
CA ALA A 201 12.19 22.39 3.08
C ALA A 201 13.27 22.85 4.07
N GLY A 202 14.50 22.38 3.86
CA GLY A 202 15.67 22.80 4.63
C GLY A 202 16.18 24.17 4.23
#